data_AF-A0A2E6TYI0-F1
#
_entry.id   AF-A0A2E6TYI0-F1
#
_cell.length_a   1.000
_cell.length_b   1.000
_cell.length_c   1.000
_cell.angle_alpha   90.00
_cell.angle_beta   90.00
_cell.angle_gamma   90.00
#
_symmetry.space_group_name_H-M   'P 1'
#
loop_
_entity.id
_entity.type
_entity.pdbx_description
1 polymer ?
#
loop_
_entity_poly.entity_id
_entity_poly.type
_entity_poly.pdbx_seq_one_letter_code
_entity_poly.pdbx_strand_id
1 'polypeptide(L)'
;MTLRDLIYVCSYKSVFNIIHKTYFKDKSNEEISDADVSFLGAWQNLYKLQKNPNKDWKVYITEKEDDNQKFIDVCWYNEVEDELYAIDLVEWEELIDSEIYKAVTMDNTTAAAHILWEITFFGFSASAVRKEGGKLRKLAERIESGEEKLIPWNPEAT
;
A
#
# COMPACT_ATOMS: atom_id res chain seq x y z
N MET A 1 -1.54 17.32 -3.02
CA MET A 1 -0.20 16.80 -2.65
C MET A 1 -0.17 15.34 -3.06
N THR A 2 0.91 14.86 -3.66
CA THR A 2 1.04 13.48 -4.17
C THR A 2 1.99 12.65 -3.33
N LEU A 3 2.06 11.33 -3.58
CA LEU A 3 3.09 10.48 -2.96
C LEU A 3 4.49 10.98 -3.33
N ARG A 4 4.71 11.39 -4.59
CA ARG A 4 5.96 12.02 -5.02
C ARG A 4 6.33 13.21 -4.12
N ASP A 5 5.39 14.12 -3.90
CA ASP A 5 5.62 15.29 -3.04
C ASP A 5 6.06 14.83 -1.63
N LEU A 6 5.37 13.84 -1.05
CA LEU A 6 5.71 13.29 0.27
C LEU A 6 7.13 12.70 0.30
N ILE A 7 7.52 11.93 -0.72
CA ILE A 7 8.86 11.35 -0.85
C ILE A 7 9.95 12.43 -0.92
N TYR A 8 9.67 13.57 -1.55
CA TYR A 8 10.64 14.68 -1.64
C TYR A 8 10.74 15.53 -0.37
N VAL A 9 9.64 15.72 0.37
CA VAL A 9 9.62 16.61 1.54
C VAL A 9 9.91 15.89 2.86
N CYS A 10 9.63 14.58 2.94
CA CYS A 10 9.86 13.79 4.15
C CYS A 10 11.24 13.13 4.12
N SER A 11 11.82 12.90 5.30
CA SER A 11 13.02 12.06 5.40
C SER A 11 12.62 10.59 5.54
N TYR A 12 13.29 9.71 4.79
CA TYR A 12 13.10 8.26 4.90
C TYR A 12 13.19 7.78 6.36
N LYS A 13 14.20 8.23 7.11
CA LYS A 13 14.40 7.83 8.51
C LYS A 13 13.21 8.19 9.39
N SER A 14 12.63 9.37 9.22
CA SER A 14 11.44 9.78 9.97
C SER A 14 10.23 8.91 9.64
N VAL A 15 10.05 8.59 8.35
CA VAL A 15 8.98 7.71 7.86
C VAL A 15 9.14 6.29 8.41
N PHE A 16 10.33 5.69 8.27
CA PHE A 16 10.59 4.34 8.76
C PHE A 16 10.47 4.23 10.29
N ASN A 17 10.84 5.27 11.04
CA ASN A 17 10.60 5.31 12.49
C ASN A 17 9.12 5.20 12.85
N ILE A 18 8.21 5.76 12.04
CA ILE A 18 6.76 5.61 12.24
C ILE A 18 6.35 4.19 11.89
N ILE A 19 6.80 3.66 10.75
CA ILE A 19 6.53 2.27 10.34
C ILE A 19 6.96 1.28 11.43
N HIS A 20 8.20 1.41 11.93
CA HIS A 20 8.74 0.58 13.00
C HIS A 20 7.86 0.63 14.26
N LYS A 21 7.53 1.84 14.73
CA LYS A 21 6.70 2.02 15.94
C LYS A 21 5.28 1.50 15.78
N THR A 22 4.74 1.51 14.56
CA THR A 22 3.35 1.13 14.31
C THR A 22 3.22 -0.36 14.04
N TYR A 23 4.08 -0.92 13.19
CA TYR A 23 3.90 -2.25 12.60
C TYR A 23 4.92 -3.31 13.05
N PHE A 24 6.01 -2.90 13.73
CA PHE A 24 7.11 -3.81 14.11
C PHE A 24 7.37 -3.86 15.63
N LYS A 25 6.39 -3.49 16.47
CA LYS A 25 6.57 -3.40 17.94
C LYS A 25 7.13 -4.68 18.58
N ASP A 26 6.71 -5.85 18.08
CA ASP A 26 7.04 -7.16 18.66
C ASP A 26 8.09 -7.93 17.82
N LYS A 27 8.83 -7.22 16.96
CA LYS A 27 9.80 -7.81 16.03
C LYS A 27 11.21 -7.75 16.56
N SER A 28 12.04 -8.72 16.16
CA SER A 28 13.45 -8.77 16.54
C SER A 28 14.26 -7.66 15.85
N ASN A 29 15.42 -7.32 16.42
CA ASN A 29 16.31 -6.33 15.82
C ASN A 29 16.80 -6.74 14.41
N GLU A 30 16.94 -8.05 14.16
CA GLU A 30 17.32 -8.58 12.85
C GLU A 30 16.18 -8.36 11.84
N GLU A 31 14.93 -8.72 12.18
CA GLU A 31 13.76 -8.45 11.34
C GLU A 31 13.58 -6.95 11.06
N ILE A 32 13.80 -6.09 12.05
CA ILE A 32 13.71 -4.63 11.89
C ILE A 32 14.82 -4.12 10.96
N SER A 33 16.04 -4.64 11.09
CA SER A 33 17.17 -4.27 10.23
C SER A 33 16.93 -4.67 8.78
N ASP A 34 16.44 -5.88 8.54
CA ASP A 34 16.12 -6.37 7.20
C ASP A 34 14.95 -5.59 6.58
N ALA A 35 13.94 -5.25 7.39
CA ALA A 35 12.85 -4.38 6.97
C ALA A 35 13.36 -2.99 6.58
N ASP A 36 14.23 -2.37 7.38
CA ASP A 36 14.80 -1.04 7.07
C ASP A 36 15.51 -1.04 5.71
N VAL A 37 16.36 -2.03 5.45
CA VAL A 37 17.04 -2.15 4.15
C VAL A 37 16.03 -2.28 3.00
N SER A 38 14.96 -3.06 3.20
CA SER A 38 13.95 -3.30 2.18
C SER A 38 13.08 -2.06 1.91
N PHE A 39 12.62 -1.37 2.96
CA PHE A 39 11.88 -0.12 2.86
C PHE A 39 12.70 1.00 2.25
N LEU A 40 14.00 1.08 2.57
CA LEU A 40 14.92 2.02 1.94
C LEU A 40 15.03 1.76 0.43
N GLY A 41 15.12 0.49 0.04
CA GLY A 41 15.10 0.10 -1.37
C GLY A 41 13.81 0.53 -2.09
N ALA A 42 12.64 0.28 -1.47
CA ALA A 42 11.34 0.72 -1.99
C ALA A 42 11.29 2.25 -2.14
N TRP A 43 11.69 3.00 -1.11
CA TRP A 43 11.77 4.45 -1.11
C TRP A 43 12.63 4.99 -2.27
N GLN A 44 13.80 4.40 -2.48
CA GLN A 44 14.70 4.78 -3.56
C GLN A 44 14.13 4.46 -4.95
N ASN A 45 13.33 3.39 -5.09
CA ASN A 45 12.65 3.07 -6.33
C ASN A 45 11.56 4.11 -6.64
N LEU A 46 10.74 4.49 -5.66
CA LEU A 46 9.72 5.53 -5.81
C LEU A 46 10.34 6.86 -6.27
N TYR A 47 11.49 7.24 -5.71
CA TYR A 47 12.21 8.45 -6.09
C TYR A 47 12.63 8.49 -7.57
N LYS A 48 12.82 7.32 -8.20
CA LYS A 48 13.28 7.18 -9.59
C LYS A 48 12.13 7.06 -10.60
N LEU A 49 10.89 6.92 -10.14
CA LEU A 49 9.75 6.75 -11.03
C LEU A 49 9.54 8.00 -11.90
N GLN A 50 9.21 7.78 -13.16
CA GLN A 50 8.85 8.86 -14.08
C GLN A 50 7.54 9.51 -13.66
N LYS A 51 7.33 10.75 -14.11
CA LYS A 51 6.06 11.45 -13.86
C LYS A 51 4.93 10.74 -14.62
N ASN A 52 3.85 10.42 -13.92
CA ASN A 52 2.67 9.80 -14.50
C ASN A 52 1.40 10.34 -13.82
N PRO A 53 0.98 11.58 -14.14
CA PRO A 53 -0.18 12.19 -13.50
C PRO A 53 -1.45 11.38 -13.75
N ASN A 54 -2.12 10.99 -12.67
CA ASN A 54 -3.42 10.33 -12.71
C ASN A 54 -4.45 11.26 -12.03
N LYS A 55 -5.52 11.61 -12.75
CA LYS A 55 -6.52 12.57 -12.30
C LYS A 55 -7.81 11.91 -11.83
N ASP A 56 -8.06 10.68 -12.27
CA ASP A 56 -9.32 9.99 -12.02
C ASP A 56 -9.27 9.23 -10.69
N TRP A 57 -8.06 8.93 -10.22
CA TRP A 57 -7.81 8.15 -9.02
C TRP A 57 -7.00 8.92 -7.98
N LYS A 58 -7.26 8.61 -6.71
CA LYS A 58 -6.63 9.24 -5.55
C LYS A 58 -6.19 8.20 -4.54
N VAL A 59 -5.12 8.53 -3.82
CA VAL A 59 -4.72 7.81 -2.61
C VAL A 59 -5.56 8.35 -1.45
N TYR A 60 -6.40 7.50 -0.88
CA TYR A 60 -7.35 7.89 0.17
C TYR A 60 -6.92 7.29 1.50
N ILE A 61 -6.58 8.13 2.48
CA ILE A 61 -6.17 7.70 3.82
C ILE A 61 -7.34 7.90 4.79
N THR A 62 -7.76 6.84 5.46
CA THR A 62 -8.88 6.85 6.41
C THR A 62 -8.55 6.06 7.68
N GLU A 63 -9.40 6.20 8.70
CA GLU A 63 -9.42 5.31 9.86
C GLU A 63 -10.53 4.28 9.68
N LYS A 64 -10.21 3.02 9.98
CA LYS A 64 -11.16 1.90 10.07
C LYS A 64 -11.13 1.34 11.49
N GLU A 65 -12.15 0.57 11.84
CA GLU A 65 -12.28 -0.10 13.12
C GLU A 65 -12.54 -1.59 12.89
N ASP A 66 -11.73 -2.44 13.52
CA ASP A 66 -11.89 -3.89 13.53
C ASP A 66 -11.66 -4.41 14.96
N ASP A 67 -12.53 -5.27 15.47
CA ASP A 67 -12.52 -5.77 16.85
C ASP A 67 -12.32 -4.67 17.94
N ASN A 68 -12.97 -3.50 17.77
CA ASN A 68 -12.82 -2.29 18.59
C ASN A 68 -11.41 -1.67 18.58
N GLN A 69 -10.56 -2.03 17.63
CA GLN A 69 -9.26 -1.43 17.40
C GLN A 69 -9.32 -0.55 16.16
N LYS A 70 -8.97 0.73 16.34
CA LYS A 70 -8.85 1.69 15.25
C LYS A 70 -7.50 1.55 14.59
N PHE A 71 -7.49 1.51 13.26
CA PHE A 71 -6.27 1.50 12.46
C PHE A 71 -6.42 2.40 11.24
N ILE A 72 -5.28 2.86 10.72
CA ILE A 72 -5.24 3.64 9.49
C ILE A 72 -5.20 2.69 8.30
N ASP A 73 -6.06 2.96 7.33
CA ASP A 73 -6.11 2.26 6.05
C ASP A 73 -5.80 3.23 4.90
N VAL A 74 -5.17 2.72 3.85
CA VAL A 74 -4.86 3.46 2.62
C VAL A 74 -5.52 2.74 1.45
N CYS A 75 -6.50 3.42 0.86
CA CYS A 75 -7.29 2.88 -0.24
C CYS A 75 -6.96 3.61 -1.55
N TRP A 76 -7.33 2.95 -2.65
CA TRP A 76 -7.35 3.53 -3.98
C TRP A 76 -8.78 3.98 -4.30
N TYR A 77 -8.97 5.30 -4.45
CA TYR A 77 -10.29 5.91 -4.58
C TYR A 77 -10.54 6.37 -6.02
N ASN A 78 -11.66 5.93 -6.59
CA ASN A 78 -12.17 6.42 -7.87
C ASN A 78 -13.20 7.52 -7.63
N GLU A 79 -12.92 8.75 -8.05
CA GLU A 79 -13.87 9.87 -7.83
C GLU A 79 -15.13 9.79 -8.68
N VAL A 80 -15.06 9.11 -9.82
CA VAL A 80 -16.19 9.01 -10.76
C VAL A 80 -17.21 7.99 -10.27
N GLU A 81 -16.73 6.89 -9.72
CA GLU A 81 -17.55 5.77 -9.24
C GLU A 81 -17.91 5.90 -7.75
N ASP A 82 -17.21 6.76 -7.01
CA ASP A 82 -17.31 6.88 -5.54
C ASP A 82 -17.00 5.55 -4.83
N GLU A 83 -15.96 4.86 -5.29
CA GLU A 83 -15.58 3.53 -4.82
C GLU A 83 -14.15 3.47 -4.28
N LEU A 84 -13.97 2.65 -3.23
CA LEU A 84 -12.70 2.40 -2.56
C LEU A 84 -12.21 0.98 -2.84
N TYR A 85 -10.97 0.88 -3.32
CA TYR A 85 -10.28 -0.36 -3.64
C TYR A 85 -9.03 -0.54 -2.78
N ALA A 86 -8.55 -1.78 -2.66
CA ALA A 86 -7.25 -2.06 -2.06
C ALA A 86 -6.12 -1.45 -2.91
N ILE A 87 -5.12 -0.84 -2.26
CA ILE A 87 -4.00 -0.17 -2.94
C ILE A 87 -2.78 -1.09 -3.14
N ASP A 88 -2.73 -2.20 -2.41
CA ASP A 88 -1.60 -3.13 -2.27
C ASP A 88 -1.11 -3.76 -3.59
N LEU A 89 -1.98 -3.83 -4.60
CA LEU A 89 -1.68 -4.36 -5.94
C LEU A 89 -1.62 -3.30 -7.05
N VAL A 90 -1.85 -2.04 -6.72
CA VAL A 90 -1.80 -0.95 -7.71
C VAL A 90 -0.34 -0.70 -8.11
N GLU A 91 -0.10 -0.52 -9.41
CA GLU A 91 1.25 -0.23 -9.89
C GLU A 91 1.74 1.10 -9.34
N TRP A 92 2.97 1.13 -8.80
CA TRP A 92 3.50 2.33 -8.16
C TRP A 92 3.59 3.51 -9.12
N GLU A 93 3.80 3.25 -10.41
CA GLU A 93 3.75 4.23 -11.49
C GLU A 93 2.39 4.92 -11.61
N GLU A 94 1.28 4.25 -11.29
CA GLU A 94 -0.07 4.84 -11.29
C GLU A 94 -0.34 5.63 -10.00
N LEU A 95 0.28 5.23 -8.89
CA LEU A 95 0.11 5.86 -7.57
C LEU A 95 0.91 7.15 -7.39
N ILE A 96 2.14 7.18 -7.92
CA ILE A 96 3.18 8.13 -7.49
C ILE A 96 2.79 9.61 -7.63
N ASP A 97 2.02 9.95 -8.67
CA ASP A 97 1.57 11.31 -8.96
C ASP A 97 0.07 11.52 -8.74
N SER A 98 -0.59 10.57 -8.07
CA SER A 98 -2.00 10.69 -7.71
C SER A 98 -2.16 11.58 -6.49
N GLU A 99 -3.27 12.33 -6.46
CA GLU A 99 -3.57 13.19 -5.33
C GLU A 99 -3.84 12.35 -4.07
N ILE A 100 -3.29 12.79 -2.94
CA ILE A 100 -3.55 12.20 -1.63
C ILE A 100 -4.67 12.97 -0.95
N TYR A 101 -5.72 12.26 -0.59
CA TYR A 101 -6.79 12.74 0.27
C TYR A 101 -6.66 12.12 1.66
N LYS A 102 -6.70 12.94 2.71
CA LYS A 102 -6.63 12.51 4.11
C LYS A 102 -7.98 12.74 4.77
N ALA A 103 -8.76 11.68 5.00
CA ALA A 103 -10.04 11.75 5.70
C ALA A 103 -9.86 11.96 7.22
N VAL A 104 -8.65 11.72 7.73
CA VAL A 104 -8.28 11.94 9.13
C VAL A 104 -7.10 12.89 9.24
N THR A 105 -7.04 13.63 10.35
CA THR A 105 -5.97 14.62 10.57
C THR A 105 -4.66 13.91 10.88
N MET A 106 -3.66 14.09 10.02
CA MET A 106 -2.30 13.60 10.23
C MET A 106 -1.27 14.44 9.45
N ASP A 107 -0.02 14.42 9.93
CA ASP A 107 1.09 15.09 9.24
C ASP A 107 1.54 14.31 7.98
N ASN A 108 2.45 14.91 7.21
CA ASN A 108 2.94 14.34 5.96
C ASN A 108 3.84 13.12 6.14
N THR A 109 4.63 13.09 7.21
CA THR A 109 5.51 11.96 7.53
C THR A 109 4.68 10.73 7.91
N THR A 110 3.65 10.94 8.74
CA THR A 110 2.69 9.90 9.13
C THR A 110 1.93 9.38 7.90
N ALA A 111 1.45 10.26 7.04
CA ALA A 111 0.80 9.85 5.77
C ALA A 111 1.74 9.03 4.88
N ALA A 112 3.00 9.47 4.71
CA ALA A 112 3.99 8.75 3.92
C ALA A 112 4.29 7.36 4.48
N ALA A 113 4.29 7.21 5.81
CA ALA A 113 4.52 5.94 6.49
C ALA A 113 3.41 4.93 6.21
N HIS A 114 2.15 5.34 6.34
CA HIS A 114 1.00 4.48 6.06
C HIS A 114 0.92 4.10 4.57
N ILE A 115 1.16 5.06 3.66
CA ILE A 115 1.16 4.76 2.22
C ILE A 115 2.29 3.76 1.89
N LEU A 116 3.52 4.01 2.37
CA LEU A 116 4.65 3.14 2.08
C LEU A 116 4.45 1.72 2.64
N TRP A 117 3.87 1.61 3.84
CA TRP A 117 3.50 0.33 4.42
C TRP A 117 2.55 -0.45 3.49
N GLU A 118 1.42 0.16 3.10
CA GLU A 118 0.40 -0.52 2.29
C GLU A 118 0.91 -0.94 0.91
N ILE A 119 1.59 -0.05 0.18
CA ILE A 119 2.04 -0.36 -1.19
C ILE A 119 3.20 -1.39 -1.24
N THR A 120 3.77 -1.75 -0.08
CA THR A 120 4.83 -2.76 0.03
C THR A 120 4.32 -4.10 0.57
N PHE A 121 3.01 -4.26 0.76
CA PHE A 121 2.40 -5.48 1.30
C PHE A 121 2.80 -6.75 0.52
N PHE A 122 2.73 -6.69 -0.82
CA PHE A 122 3.13 -7.79 -1.70
C PHE A 122 4.62 -7.76 -2.13
N GLY A 123 5.39 -6.81 -1.60
CA GLY A 123 6.84 -6.74 -1.78
C GLY A 123 7.40 -5.33 -1.92
N PHE A 124 8.71 -5.20 -1.74
CA PHE A 124 9.44 -3.93 -1.68
C PHE A 124 9.87 -3.37 -3.05
N SER A 125 9.24 -3.81 -4.14
CA SER A 125 9.50 -3.27 -5.48
C SER A 125 8.28 -3.36 -6.39
N ALA A 126 8.16 -2.43 -7.34
CA ALA A 126 7.10 -2.42 -8.34
C ALA A 126 7.04 -3.75 -9.13
N SER A 127 8.18 -4.40 -9.38
CA SER A 127 8.21 -5.68 -10.08
C SER A 127 7.67 -6.84 -9.24
N ALA A 128 7.86 -6.81 -7.91
CA ALA A 128 7.27 -7.78 -7.00
C ALA A 128 5.73 -7.63 -6.96
N VAL A 129 5.25 -6.40 -6.80
CA VAL A 129 3.81 -6.08 -6.81
C VAL A 129 3.17 -6.52 -8.14
N ARG A 130 3.76 -6.13 -9.28
CA ARG A 130 3.27 -6.54 -10.62
C ARG A 130 3.26 -8.06 -10.81
N LYS A 131 4.24 -8.77 -10.24
CA LYS A 131 4.31 -10.24 -10.30
C LYS A 131 3.17 -10.89 -9.52
N GLU A 132 2.89 -10.42 -8.30
CA GLU A 132 1.78 -10.95 -7.49
C GLU A 132 0.42 -10.62 -8.13
N GLY A 133 0.20 -9.38 -8.58
CA GLY A 133 -1.00 -9.00 -9.32
C GLY A 133 -1.21 -9.86 -10.58
N GLY A 134 -0.14 -10.17 -11.32
CA GLY A 134 -0.19 -11.07 -12.47
C GLY A 134 -0.55 -12.52 -12.12
N LYS A 135 -0.17 -13.04 -10.95
CA LYS A 135 -0.60 -14.36 -10.48
C LYS A 135 -2.09 -14.37 -10.13
N LEU A 136 -2.56 -13.35 -9.44
CA LEU A 136 -3.96 -13.22 -9.04
C LEU A 136 -4.88 -13.08 -10.25
N ARG A 137 -4.50 -12.27 -11.23
CA ARG A 137 -5.25 -12.15 -12.50
C ARG A 137 -5.34 -13.49 -13.23
N LYS A 138 -4.23 -14.23 -13.35
CA LYS A 138 -4.24 -15.57 -13.95
C LYS A 138 -5.10 -16.56 -13.17
N LEU A 139 -5.15 -16.45 -11.83
CA LEU A 139 -6.03 -17.29 -11.02
C LEU A 139 -7.50 -16.94 -11.28
N ALA A 140 -7.85 -15.66 -11.34
CA ALA A 140 -9.19 -15.20 -11.68
C ALA A 140 -9.63 -15.72 -13.06
N GLU A 141 -8.78 -15.60 -14.08
CA GLU A 141 -9.03 -16.13 -15.43
C GLU A 141 -9.29 -17.65 -15.43
N ARG A 142 -8.54 -18.43 -14.62
CA ARG A 142 -8.76 -19.88 -14.48
C ARG A 142 -10.05 -20.23 -13.76
N ILE A 143 -10.47 -19.41 -12.79
CA ILE A 143 -11.76 -19.58 -12.10
C ILE A 143 -12.90 -19.31 -13.07
N GLU A 144 -12.83 -18.21 -13.83
CA GLU A 144 -13.84 -17.82 -14.82
C GLU A 144 -13.95 -18.83 -15.96
N SER A 145 -12.83 -19.45 -16.37
CA SER A 145 -12.83 -20.51 -17.38
C SER A 145 -13.30 -21.87 -16.85
N GLY A 146 -13.47 -22.02 -15.54
CA GLY A 146 -13.83 -23.28 -14.87
C GLY A 146 -12.68 -24.27 -14.73
N GLU A 147 -11.44 -23.89 -15.04
CA GLU A 147 -10.23 -24.70 -14.80
C GLU A 147 -9.95 -24.86 -13.30
N GLU A 148 -10.24 -23.83 -12.51
CA GLU A 148 -10.08 -23.80 -11.07
C GLU A 148 -11.44 -23.61 -10.37
N LYS A 149 -11.62 -24.18 -9.18
CA LYS A 149 -12.85 -24.00 -8.38
C LYS A 149 -12.59 -23.11 -7.18
N LEU A 150 -13.55 -22.23 -6.89
CA LEU A 150 -13.57 -21.49 -5.63
C LEU A 150 -13.70 -22.46 -4.46
N ILE A 151 -12.91 -22.23 -3.41
CA ILE A 151 -13.06 -22.95 -2.15
C ILE A 151 -14.32 -22.39 -1.46
N PRO A 152 -15.33 -23.22 -1.18
CA PRO A 152 -16.52 -22.77 -0.47
C PRO A 152 -16.12 -22.24 0.91
N TRP A 153 -16.63 -21.07 1.29
CA TRP A 153 -16.47 -20.55 2.65
C TRP A 153 -17.12 -21.52 3.64
N ASN A 154 -16.35 -21.99 4.63
CA ASN A 154 -16.86 -22.82 5.73
C ASN A 154 -16.83 -22.03 7.05
N PRO A 155 -17.98 -21.53 7.53
CA PRO A 155 -18.03 -20.75 8.77
C PRO A 155 -17.76 -21.58 10.05
N GLU A 156 -17.68 -22.91 9.97
CA GLU A 156 -17.38 -23.77 11.13
C GLU A 156 -15.88 -24.04 11.33
N ALA A 157 -15.01 -23.52 10.46
CA ALA A 157 -13.56 -23.75 10.49
C ALA A 157 -12.75 -22.63 11.20
N THR A 158 -13.42 -21.63 11.74
CA THR A 158 -12.84 -20.45 12.43
C THR A 158 -13.28 -20.36 13.89
#